data_AF-J9DMR3-F1
#
_entry.id   AF-J9DMR3-F1
#
_cell.length_a   1.000
_cell.length_b   1.000
_cell.length_c   1.000
_cell.angle_alpha   90.00
_cell.angle_beta   90.00
_cell.angle_gamma   90.00
#
_symmetry.space_group_name_H-M   'P 1'
#
loop_
_entity.id
_entity.type
_entity.pdbx_description
1 polymer ?
#
loop_
_entity_poly.entity_id
_entity_poly.type
_entity_poly.pdbx_seq_one_letter_code
_entity_poly.pdbx_strand_id
1 'polypeptide(L)' 'FTIEYVQENGVEEPLLFRDSLSSLGMKMPKDGTFTARCVLKAVGDRMIEVVDVMTQGSRQMMLSDFVEYY' A
#
# COMPACT_ATOMS: atom_id res chain seq x y z
N PHE A 1 10.23 -16.60 -6.28
CA PHE A 1 10.02 -16.73 -4.83
C PHE A 1 9.07 -17.90 -4.61
N THR A 2 9.55 -19.03 -4.12
CA THR A 2 8.77 -20.29 -3.98
C THR A 2 8.87 -20.83 -2.55
N ILE A 3 8.06 -21.85 -2.23
CA ILE A 3 8.09 -22.48 -0.91
C ILE A 3 9.45 -23.17 -0.68
N GLU A 4 9.99 -23.83 -1.70
CA GLU A 4 11.29 -24.52 -1.65
C GLU A 4 12.41 -23.54 -1.30
N TYR A 5 12.44 -22.38 -1.97
CA TYR A 5 13.41 -21.32 -1.66
C TYR A 5 13.34 -20.87 -0.20
N VAL A 6 12.13 -20.68 0.34
CA VAL A 6 11.90 -20.26 1.73
C VAL A 6 12.31 -21.35 2.73
N GLN A 7 12.07 -22.62 2.42
CA GLN A 7 12.46 -23.72 3.29
C GLN A 7 13.98 -23.93 3.34
N GLU A 8 14.66 -23.74 2.20
CA GLU A 8 16.10 -23.91 2.08
C GLU A 8 16.90 -22.73 2.64
N ASN A 9 16.42 -21.50 2.44
CA ASN A 9 17.19 -20.28 2.70
C ASN A 9 16.59 -19.40 3.82
N GLY A 10 15.37 -19.69 4.28
CA GLY A 10 14.64 -18.80 5.18
C GLY A 10 14.23 -17.48 4.53
N VAL A 11 13.86 -16.51 5.37
CA VAL A 11 13.62 -15.09 5.00
C VAL A 11 14.18 -14.20 6.12
N GLU A 12 15.50 -14.28 6.33
CA GLU A 12 16.18 -13.58 7.42
C GLU A 12 16.43 -12.09 7.12
N GLU A 13 16.46 -11.74 5.84
CA GLU A 13 16.69 -10.38 5.35
C GLU A 13 15.53 -9.88 4.47
N PRO A 14 15.29 -8.56 4.40
CA PRO A 14 14.29 -7.99 3.49
C PRO A 14 14.62 -8.26 2.01
N LEU A 15 13.60 -8.63 1.23
CA LEU A 15 13.74 -8.94 -0.19
C LEU A 15 13.20 -7.81 -1.08
N LEU A 16 13.96 -7.44 -2.11
CA LEU A 16 13.55 -6.50 -3.15
C LEU A 16 13.42 -7.22 -4.49
N PHE A 17 12.20 -7.32 -5.01
CA PHE A 17 11.91 -7.85 -6.34
C PHE A 17 11.84 -6.71 -7.36
N ARG A 18 12.73 -6.72 -8.35
CA ARG A 18 12.79 -5.70 -9.41
C ARG A 18 12.04 -6.10 -10.69
N ASP A 19 11.76 -7.39 -10.83
CA ASP A 19 11.00 -7.91 -11.96
C ASP A 19 9.54 -7.45 -11.90
N SER A 20 8.81 -7.64 -13.00
CA SER A 20 7.37 -7.37 -13.06
C SER A 20 6.64 -8.01 -11.89
N LEU A 21 5.65 -7.30 -11.32
CA LEU A 21 4.77 -7.80 -10.26
C LEU A 21 4.06 -9.12 -10.64
N SER A 22 3.85 -9.35 -11.94
CA SER A 22 3.28 -10.61 -12.45
C SER A 22 4.15 -11.83 -12.18
N SER A 23 5.47 -11.67 -12.04
CA SER A 23 6.39 -12.74 -11.67
C SER A 23 6.16 -13.26 -10.24
N LEU A 24 5.57 -12.42 -9.39
CA LEU A 24 5.11 -12.77 -8.04
C LEU A 24 3.64 -13.20 -8.00
N GLY A 25 2.98 -13.28 -9.16
CA GLY A 25 1.54 -13.53 -9.25
C GLY A 25 0.67 -12.39 -8.69
N MET A 26 1.25 -11.21 -8.45
CA MET A 26 0.51 -10.05 -7.94
C MET A 26 -0.35 -9.43 -9.05
N LYS A 27 -1.57 -9.03 -8.68
CA LYS A 27 -2.47 -8.24 -9.52
C LYS A 27 -2.62 -6.87 -8.90
N MET A 28 -2.24 -5.83 -9.63
CA MET A 28 -2.39 -4.44 -9.19
C MET A 28 -3.34 -3.68 -10.12
N PRO A 29 -3.97 -2.59 -9.63
CA PRO A 29 -4.61 -1.61 -10.50
C PRO A 29 -3.66 -1.13 -11.59
N LYS A 30 -4.21 -0.68 -12.72
CA LYS A 30 -3.41 -0.24 -13.87
C LYS A 30 -2.53 0.96 -13.51
N ASP A 31 -1.25 0.82 -13.82
CA ASP A 31 -0.23 1.85 -13.58
C ASP A 31 -0.62 3.21 -14.17
N GLY A 32 -0.31 4.27 -13.42
CA GLY A 32 -0.56 5.65 -13.81
C GLY A 32 -2.05 6.08 -13.78
N THR A 33 -2.98 5.20 -13.44
CA THR A 33 -4.43 5.52 -13.42
C THR A 33 -5.09 5.40 -12.05
N PHE A 34 -4.43 4.71 -11.11
CA PHE A 34 -4.94 4.53 -9.76
C PHE A 34 -4.56 5.71 -8.87
N THR A 35 -5.54 6.36 -8.26
CA THR A 35 -5.36 7.57 -7.44
C THR A 35 -6.00 7.43 -6.06
N ALA A 36 -5.69 8.34 -5.14
CA ALA A 36 -6.33 8.39 -3.82
C ALA A 36 -7.87 8.50 -3.92
N ARG A 37 -8.39 9.17 -4.97
CA ARG A 37 -9.83 9.25 -5.25
C ARG A 37 -10.44 7.91 -5.69
N CYS A 38 -9.67 7.04 -6.35
CA CYS A 38 -10.09 5.65 -6.62
C CYS A 38 -10.27 4.87 -5.32
N VAL A 39 -9.39 5.09 -4.33
CA VAL A 39 -9.50 4.47 -3.00
C VAL A 39 -10.76 4.94 -2.28
N LEU A 40 -11.02 6.25 -2.24
CA LEU A 40 -12.27 6.80 -1.67
C LEU A 40 -13.51 6.19 -2.33
N LYS A 41 -13.53 6.06 -3.66
CA LYS A 41 -14.66 5.45 -4.37
C LYS A 41 -14.85 3.97 -4.01
N ALA A 42 -13.75 3.23 -3.84
CA ALA A 42 -13.79 1.79 -3.58
C ALA A 42 -14.13 1.44 -2.12
N VAL A 43 -13.61 2.22 -1.17
CA VAL A 43 -13.74 1.97 0.27
C VAL A 43 -14.95 2.69 0.87
N GLY A 44 -15.38 3.79 0.26
CA GLY A 44 -16.37 4.71 0.83
C GLY A 44 -15.74 5.68 1.82
N ASP A 45 -16.45 6.77 2.09
CA ASP A 45 -15.98 7.78 3.02
C ASP A 45 -16.11 7.29 4.47
N ARG A 46 -15.00 7.36 5.21
CA ARG A 46 -14.89 6.82 6.58
C ARG A 46 -13.74 7.48 7.31
N MET A 47 -13.79 7.44 8.64
CA MET A 47 -12.66 7.86 9.48
C MET A 47 -11.44 6.97 9.22
N ILE A 48 -10.28 7.61 9.04
CA ILE A 48 -8.96 6.98 8.90
C ILE A 48 -7.99 7.56 9.92
N GLU A 49 -6.96 6.78 10.27
CA GLU A 49 -5.82 7.27 11.05
C GLU A 49 -4.77 7.87 10.10
N VAL A 50 -4.29 9.06 10.43
CA VAL A 50 -3.29 9.80 9.66
C VAL A 50 -2.17 10.23 10.61
N VAL A 51 -0.94 10.01 10.18
CA VAL A 51 0.25 10.47 10.91
C VAL A 51 0.59 11.89 10.47
N ASP A 52 0.70 12.80 11.44
CA ASP A 52 1.36 14.08 11.22
C ASP A 52 2.87 13.87 11.33
N VAL A 53 3.53 13.88 10.18
CA VAL A 53 4.97 13.61 10.07
C VAL A 53 5.80 14.63 10.84
N MET A 54 5.35 15.88 10.97
CA MET A 54 6.13 16.91 11.65
C MET A 54 6.16 16.71 13.17
N THR A 55 5.02 16.29 13.73
CA THR A 55 4.89 16.08 15.18
C THR A 55 5.13 14.63 15.61
N GLN A 56 5.24 13.71 14.63
CA GLN A 56 5.20 12.26 14.85
C GLN A 56 3.95 11.82 15.64
N GLY A 57 2.87 12.62 15.57
CA GLY A 57 1.60 12.36 16.23
C GLY A 57 0.61 11.66 15.30
N SER A 58 -0.40 11.02 15.88
CA SER A 58 -1.55 10.50 15.13
C SER A 58 -2.76 11.42 15.29
N ARG A 59 -3.54 11.52 14.22
CA ARG A 59 -4.86 12.16 14.21
C ARG A 59 -5.83 11.33 13.39
N GLN A 60 -7.12 11.56 13.59
CA GLN A 60 -8.16 10.94 12.78
C GLN A 60 -8.84 12.00 11.89
N MET A 61 -9.21 11.63 10.67
CA MET A 61 -10.00 12.47 9.75
C MET A 61 -10.83 11.62 8.79
N MET A 62 -11.76 12.23 8.05
CA MET A 62 -12.46 11.52 6.99
C MET A 62 -11.52 11.23 5.83
N LEU A 63 -11.70 10.10 5.15
CA LEU A 63 -10.94 9.76 3.95
C LEU A 63 -11.16 10.80 2.85
N SER A 64 -12.36 11.37 2.74
CA SER A 64 -12.65 12.50 1.85
C SER A 64 -11.73 13.70 2.12
N ASP A 65 -11.57 14.10 3.38
CA ASP A 65 -10.67 15.20 3.78
C ASP A 65 -9.21 14.89 3.41
N PHE A 66 -8.76 13.64 3.63
CA PHE A 66 -7.41 13.21 3.25
C PHE A 66 -7.19 13.25 1.73
N VAL A 67 -8.19 12.81 0.96
CA VAL A 67 -8.12 12.82 -0.51
C VAL A 67 -8.16 14.24 -1.07
N GLU A 68 -8.83 15.18 -0.41
CA GLU A 68 -8.79 16.60 -0.79
C GLU A 68 -7.43 17.24 -0.49
N TYR A 69 -6.76 16.81 0.58
CA TYR A 69 -5.42 17.27 0.94
C TYR A 69 -4.30 16.75 0.00
N TYR A 70 -4.45 15.52 -0.52
CA TYR A 70 -3.44 14.82 -1.34
C TYR A 70 -3.27 15.38 -2.76
#